data_AF-R7ENI0-F1
#
_entry.id   AF-R7ENI0-F1
#
_cell.length_a   1.000
_cell.length_b   1.000
_cell.length_c   1.000
_cell.angle_alpha   90.00
_cell.angle_beta   90.00
_cell.angle_gamma   90.00
#
_symmetry.space_group_name_H-M   'P 1'
#
loop_
_entity.id
_entity.type
_entity.pdbx_description
1 polymer ?
#
loop_
_entity_poly.entity_id
_entity_poly.type
_entity_poly.pdbx_seq_one_letter_code
_entity_poly.pdbx_strand_id
1 'polypeptide(L)'
;MRLTVNADCEVKGSDLTMELAGELRAFEPCGVANPTPSFVLKNATVMRISAIGAGKHTKLTVNADGNVLGAVWFGMPAASLDFHENDKIDLLFTLDINEFRGISSLQLLVSDARLCDDRRNAINEDRRRFDGIRNGTGSVDESMIPTRRDFARVYRALNRELCGGHDTFTASTALWLINRDMPNDPVGYLKFRVVLDIFDEMGIFRVDEPTADCFRICAVPSRGKTDLEGSRLLRRLRERCTGENKTI
;
A
#
# COMPACT_ATOMS: atom_id res chain seq x y z
N MET A 1 17.51 2.06 -17.11
CA MET A 1 16.48 2.39 -18.12
C MET A 1 15.20 2.68 -17.37
N ARG A 2 14.70 3.91 -17.41
CA ARG A 2 13.44 4.28 -16.76
C ARG A 2 12.34 3.98 -17.78
N LEU A 3 11.48 3.01 -17.50
CA LEU A 3 10.28 2.79 -18.30
C LEU A 3 9.36 3.99 -18.07
N THR A 4 8.94 4.64 -19.15
CA THR A 4 8.01 5.78 -19.12
C THR A 4 6.76 5.36 -19.86
N VAL A 5 5.60 5.62 -19.27
CA VAL A 5 4.31 5.41 -19.93
C VAL A 5 3.66 6.78 -20.09
N ASN A 6 3.15 7.05 -21.29
CA ASN A 6 2.51 8.32 -21.61
C ASN A 6 0.99 8.15 -21.60
N ALA A 7 0.31 9.23 -21.24
CA ALA A 7 -1.14 9.37 -21.35
C ALA A 7 -1.45 10.53 -22.27
N ASP A 8 -2.57 10.46 -22.99
CA ASP A 8 -3.01 11.53 -23.88
C ASP A 8 -3.62 12.69 -23.09
N CYS A 9 -4.34 12.38 -22.00
CA CYS A 9 -5.00 13.39 -21.18
C CYS A 9 -5.11 12.97 -19.71
N GLU A 10 -5.04 13.94 -18.78
CA GLU A 10 -5.48 13.77 -17.40
C GLU A 10 -6.96 14.14 -17.29
N VAL A 11 -7.76 13.27 -16.69
CA VAL A 11 -9.22 13.43 -16.56
C VAL A 11 -9.65 13.31 -15.11
N LYS A 12 -10.76 13.95 -14.77
CA LYS A 12 -11.42 13.82 -13.46
C LYS A 12 -12.46 12.72 -13.49
N GLY A 13 -12.87 12.25 -12.31
CA GLY A 13 -13.94 11.27 -12.22
C GLY A 13 -15.26 11.76 -12.83
N SER A 14 -15.51 13.08 -12.77
CA SER A 14 -16.69 13.73 -13.36
C SER A 14 -16.70 13.75 -14.89
N ASP A 15 -15.54 13.62 -15.52
CA ASP A 15 -15.43 13.67 -16.99
C ASP A 15 -15.74 12.31 -17.62
N LEU A 16 -15.70 11.24 -16.81
CA LEU A 16 -15.90 9.86 -17.24
C LEU A 16 -17.39 9.54 -17.32
N THR A 17 -17.98 9.76 -18.49
CA THR A 17 -19.40 9.53 -18.76
C THR A 17 -19.62 8.52 -19.89
N MET A 18 -20.82 7.94 -19.95
CA MET A 18 -21.23 7.03 -21.03
C MET A 18 -21.20 7.72 -22.40
N GLU A 19 -21.52 9.01 -22.42
CA GLU A 19 -21.44 9.87 -23.60
C GLU A 19 -20.00 9.96 -24.11
N LEU A 20 -19.03 10.28 -23.23
CA LEU A 20 -17.62 10.33 -23.60
C LEU A 20 -17.14 8.97 -24.13
N ALA A 21 -17.52 7.87 -23.48
CA ALA A 21 -17.16 6.54 -23.96
C ALA A 21 -17.77 6.22 -25.34
N GLY A 22 -18.99 6.68 -25.61
CA GLY A 22 -19.65 6.57 -26.91
C GLY A 22 -18.97 7.40 -27.99
N GLU A 23 -18.57 8.64 -27.67
CA GLU A 23 -17.79 9.49 -28.56
C GLU A 23 -16.45 8.85 -28.92
N LEU A 24 -15.75 8.28 -27.93
CA LEU A 24 -14.49 7.57 -28.16
C LEU A 24 -14.65 6.35 -29.06
N ARG A 25 -15.74 5.59 -28.91
CA ARG A 25 -16.04 4.46 -29.82
C ARG A 25 -16.30 4.89 -31.26
N ALA A 26 -16.80 6.11 -31.48
CA ALA A 26 -17.01 6.62 -32.83
C ALA A 26 -15.68 6.87 -33.59
N PHE A 27 -14.54 6.92 -32.89
CA PHE A 27 -13.21 6.98 -33.50
C PHE A 27 -12.66 5.61 -33.91
N GLU A 28 -13.40 4.52 -33.68
CA GLU A 28 -13.01 3.20 -34.15
C GLU A 28 -13.05 3.10 -35.69
N PRO A 29 -12.17 2.27 -36.31
CA PRO A 29 -11.28 1.31 -35.69
C PRO A 29 -9.98 1.91 -35.13
N CYS A 30 -9.56 1.40 -33.97
CA CYS A 30 -8.26 1.71 -33.37
C CYS A 30 -7.19 0.70 -33.79
N GLY A 31 -5.93 1.14 -33.90
CA GLY A 31 -4.79 0.33 -34.31
C GLY A 31 -3.48 1.12 -34.26
N VAL A 32 -2.40 0.63 -34.89
CA VAL A 32 -1.09 1.31 -34.86
C VAL A 32 -1.15 2.73 -35.43
N ALA A 33 -2.02 2.95 -36.43
CA ALA A 33 -2.23 4.26 -37.04
C ALA A 33 -3.24 5.15 -36.30
N ASN A 34 -4.02 4.59 -35.37
CA ASN A 34 -5.05 5.28 -34.58
C ASN A 34 -5.11 4.64 -33.18
N PRO A 35 -4.13 4.91 -32.30
CA PRO A 35 -4.09 4.28 -30.99
C PRO A 35 -5.31 4.68 -30.16
N THR A 36 -5.83 3.74 -29.37
CA THR A 36 -6.93 4.03 -28.45
C THR A 36 -6.50 5.12 -27.46
N PRO A 37 -7.30 6.18 -27.27
CA PRO A 37 -6.97 7.23 -26.33
C PRO A 37 -6.77 6.70 -24.91
N SER A 38 -5.66 7.12 -24.32
CA SER A 38 -5.22 6.74 -22.98
C SER A 38 -5.35 7.92 -22.02
N PHE A 39 -5.85 7.65 -20.83
CA PHE A 39 -6.20 8.64 -19.83
C PHE A 39 -5.52 8.35 -18.51
N VAL A 40 -5.22 9.40 -17.76
CA VAL A 40 -4.77 9.32 -16.38
C VAL A 40 -5.82 9.87 -15.45
N LEU A 41 -6.15 9.10 -14.41
CA LEU A 41 -7.02 9.50 -13.31
C LEU A 41 -6.18 9.49 -12.04
N LYS A 42 -5.94 10.68 -11.47
CA LYS A 42 -5.12 10.83 -10.27
C LYS A 42 -5.93 10.72 -9.00
N ASN A 43 -5.27 10.29 -7.92
CA ASN A 43 -5.84 10.28 -6.56
C ASN A 43 -7.17 9.51 -6.41
N ALA A 44 -7.41 8.51 -7.24
CA ALA A 44 -8.58 7.65 -7.14
C ALA A 44 -8.46 6.77 -5.88
N THR A 45 -9.51 6.73 -5.06
CA THR A 45 -9.54 5.90 -3.85
C THR A 45 -9.96 4.47 -4.21
N VAL A 46 -9.14 3.48 -3.86
CA VAL A 46 -9.46 2.07 -4.08
C VAL A 46 -10.53 1.63 -3.09
N MET A 47 -11.74 1.40 -3.57
CA MET A 47 -12.87 0.97 -2.73
C MET A 47 -12.89 -0.55 -2.55
N ARG A 48 -12.49 -1.29 -3.59
CA ARG A 48 -12.50 -2.76 -3.58
C ARG A 48 -11.48 -3.34 -4.54
N ILE A 49 -10.84 -4.42 -4.14
CA ILE A 49 -9.98 -5.24 -5.00
C ILE A 49 -10.57 -6.65 -5.11
N SER A 50 -10.68 -7.20 -6.30
CA SER A 50 -11.24 -8.54 -6.50
C SER A 50 -10.54 -9.28 -7.63
N ALA A 51 -10.09 -10.51 -7.34
CA ALA A 51 -9.52 -11.41 -8.32
C ALA A 51 -10.61 -11.94 -9.27
N ILE A 52 -10.35 -11.94 -10.59
CA ILE A 52 -11.24 -12.49 -11.62
C ILE A 52 -10.47 -13.41 -12.56
N GLY A 53 -11.18 -14.23 -13.35
CA GLY A 53 -10.57 -15.13 -14.32
C GLY A 53 -9.56 -16.10 -13.68
N ALA A 54 -9.98 -16.79 -12.62
CA ALA A 54 -9.14 -17.69 -11.81
C ALA A 54 -7.89 -17.01 -11.20
N GLY A 55 -7.97 -15.71 -10.92
CA GLY A 55 -6.87 -14.95 -10.28
C GLY A 55 -5.86 -14.36 -11.24
N LYS A 56 -6.04 -14.53 -12.56
CA LYS A 56 -5.14 -13.98 -13.59
C LYS A 56 -5.31 -12.48 -13.78
N HIS A 57 -6.49 -11.93 -13.49
CA HIS A 57 -6.79 -10.51 -13.67
C HIS A 57 -7.39 -9.93 -12.39
N THR A 58 -7.31 -8.60 -12.28
CA THR A 58 -7.87 -7.87 -11.16
C THR A 58 -9.00 -6.99 -11.62
N LYS A 59 -10.11 -7.02 -10.89
CA LYS A 59 -11.15 -5.99 -10.93
C LYS A 59 -10.99 -5.07 -9.74
N LEU A 60 -10.92 -3.78 -10.02
CA LEU A 60 -10.92 -2.71 -9.03
C LEU A 60 -12.28 -2.01 -9.04
N THR A 61 -12.72 -1.54 -7.88
CA THR A 61 -13.74 -0.51 -7.78
C THR A 61 -13.06 0.71 -7.18
N VAL A 62 -13.12 1.83 -7.88
CA VAL A 62 -12.45 3.06 -7.46
C VAL A 62 -13.46 4.19 -7.33
N ASN A 63 -13.20 5.10 -6.40
CA ASN A 63 -13.93 6.35 -6.25
C ASN A 63 -13.03 7.50 -6.68
N ALA A 64 -13.48 8.27 -7.66
CA ALA A 64 -12.85 9.53 -8.03
C ALA A 64 -13.91 10.64 -8.09
N ASP A 65 -13.69 11.69 -7.31
CA ASP A 65 -14.59 12.85 -7.23
C ASP A 65 -16.05 12.47 -6.90
N GLY A 66 -16.25 11.42 -6.11
CA GLY A 66 -17.58 10.90 -5.74
C GLY A 66 -18.16 9.90 -6.74
N ASN A 67 -17.53 9.69 -7.90
CA ASN A 67 -17.97 8.74 -8.92
C ASN A 67 -17.35 7.37 -8.68
N VAL A 68 -18.20 6.34 -8.58
CA VAL A 68 -17.77 4.95 -8.40
C VAL A 68 -17.62 4.29 -9.77
N LEU A 69 -16.39 3.91 -10.11
CA LEU A 69 -16.02 3.40 -11.41
C LEU A 69 -15.48 1.97 -11.29
N GLY A 70 -15.88 1.10 -12.22
CA GLY A 70 -15.33 -0.23 -12.37
C GLY A 70 -14.07 -0.19 -13.23
N ALA A 71 -12.99 -0.80 -12.75
CA ALA A 71 -11.73 -0.89 -13.49
C ALA A 71 -11.27 -2.35 -13.60
N VAL A 72 -10.69 -2.74 -14.73
CA VAL A 72 -10.21 -4.09 -15.00
C VAL A 72 -8.76 -4.01 -15.45
N TRP A 73 -7.89 -4.75 -14.77
CA TRP A 73 -6.48 -4.87 -15.11
C TRP A 73 -6.18 -6.30 -15.57
N PHE A 74 -6.09 -6.48 -16.89
CA PHE A 74 -5.85 -7.79 -17.46
C PHE A 74 -4.40 -8.25 -17.25
N GLY A 75 -4.22 -9.46 -16.74
CA GLY A 75 -2.90 -10.08 -16.58
C GLY A 75 -2.19 -9.64 -15.30
N MET A 76 -2.85 -8.81 -14.48
CA MET A 76 -2.37 -8.40 -13.18
C MET A 76 -3.13 -9.16 -12.07
N PRO A 77 -2.50 -10.12 -11.38
CA PRO A 77 -3.07 -10.75 -10.19
C PRO A 77 -3.17 -9.78 -9.02
N ALA A 78 -4.23 -9.89 -8.22
CA ALA A 78 -4.44 -8.99 -7.08
C ALA A 78 -3.31 -9.07 -6.04
N ALA A 79 -2.65 -10.23 -5.91
CA ALA A 79 -1.51 -10.43 -5.01
C ALA A 79 -0.22 -9.73 -5.48
N SER A 80 -0.17 -9.28 -6.73
CA SER A 80 0.98 -8.56 -7.30
C SER A 80 0.88 -7.04 -7.17
N LEU A 81 -0.23 -6.53 -6.63
CA LEU A 81 -0.44 -5.10 -6.44
C LEU A 81 0.38 -4.58 -5.26
N ASP A 82 0.86 -3.35 -5.36
CA ASP A 82 1.60 -2.64 -4.31
C ASP A 82 0.72 -1.67 -3.49
N PHE A 83 -0.60 -1.71 -3.72
CA PHE A 83 -1.62 -0.92 -3.04
C PHE A 83 -2.79 -1.81 -2.59
N HIS A 84 -3.54 -1.32 -1.61
CA HIS A 84 -4.63 -2.06 -0.95
C HIS A 84 -5.92 -1.22 -0.95
N GLU A 85 -7.01 -1.82 -0.47
CA GLU A 85 -8.25 -1.09 -0.27
C GLU A 85 -8.05 0.08 0.69
N ASN A 86 -8.69 1.21 0.36
CA ASN A 86 -8.58 2.54 0.95
C ASN A 86 -7.30 3.33 0.61
N ASP A 87 -6.37 2.76 -0.17
CA ASP A 87 -5.27 3.56 -0.72
C ASP A 87 -5.75 4.50 -1.83
N LYS A 88 -5.00 5.58 -2.04
CA LYS A 88 -5.16 6.47 -3.19
C LYS A 88 -4.13 6.11 -4.27
N ILE A 89 -4.61 5.96 -5.49
CA ILE A 89 -3.81 5.54 -6.64
C ILE A 89 -3.99 6.49 -7.82
N ASP A 90 -2.96 6.57 -8.66
CA ASP A 90 -3.05 7.09 -10.01
C ASP A 90 -3.23 5.91 -10.96
N LEU A 91 -4.20 6.01 -11.87
CA LEU A 91 -4.53 5.01 -12.87
C LEU A 91 -4.19 5.53 -14.25
N LEU A 92 -3.53 4.70 -15.06
CA LEU A 92 -3.46 4.84 -16.52
C LEU A 92 -4.40 3.81 -17.16
N PHE A 93 -5.33 4.27 -17.98
CA PHE A 93 -6.37 3.41 -18.52
C PHE A 93 -6.86 3.88 -19.89
N THR A 94 -7.59 3.00 -20.58
CA THR A 94 -8.48 3.38 -21.69
C THR A 94 -9.93 3.25 -21.23
N LEU A 95 -10.81 4.11 -21.73
CA LEU A 95 -12.23 4.08 -21.39
C LEU A 95 -12.98 3.10 -22.31
N ASP A 96 -13.82 2.24 -21.74
CA ASP A 96 -14.65 1.29 -22.49
C ASP A 96 -16.07 1.20 -21.89
N ILE A 97 -17.00 0.66 -22.66
CA ILE A 97 -18.37 0.34 -22.22
C ILE A 97 -18.51 -1.17 -22.09
N ASN A 98 -18.66 -1.64 -20.86
CA ASN A 98 -18.98 -3.03 -20.60
C ASN A 98 -20.49 -3.26 -20.74
N GLU A 99 -20.89 -4.18 -21.61
CA GLU A 99 -22.27 -4.61 -21.80
C GLU A 99 -22.46 -6.01 -21.20
N PHE A 100 -23.23 -6.10 -20.12
CA PHE A 100 -23.50 -7.37 -19.46
C PHE A 100 -24.98 -7.50 -19.11
N ARG A 101 -25.61 -8.58 -19.60
CA ARG A 101 -27.03 -8.87 -19.40
C ARG A 101 -27.96 -7.70 -19.76
N GLY A 102 -27.63 -6.98 -20.84
CA GLY A 102 -28.40 -5.82 -21.31
C GLY A 102 -28.20 -4.54 -20.50
N ILE A 103 -27.26 -4.53 -19.55
CA ILE A 103 -26.87 -3.33 -18.81
C ILE A 103 -25.50 -2.88 -19.32
N SER A 104 -25.45 -1.65 -19.84
CA SER A 104 -24.22 -0.99 -20.23
C SER A 104 -23.68 -0.15 -19.07
N SER A 105 -22.39 -0.26 -18.80
CA SER A 105 -21.71 0.45 -17.72
C SER A 105 -20.32 0.86 -18.15
N LEU A 106 -19.84 2.01 -17.65
CA LEU A 106 -18.45 2.42 -17.83
C LEU A 106 -17.48 1.43 -17.21
N GLN A 107 -16.39 1.16 -17.93
CA GLN A 107 -15.30 0.32 -17.49
C GLN A 107 -13.97 0.97 -17.87
N LEU A 108 -13.07 1.08 -16.89
CA LEU A 108 -11.69 1.51 -17.13
C LEU A 108 -10.83 0.28 -17.40
N LEU A 109 -10.20 0.20 -18.56
CA LEU A 109 -9.23 -0.86 -18.86
C LEU A 109 -7.85 -0.37 -18.45
N VAL A 110 -7.35 -0.87 -17.32
CA VAL A 110 -6.12 -0.40 -16.69
C VAL A 110 -4.91 -1.00 -17.40
N SER A 111 -4.00 -0.12 -17.79
CA SER A 111 -2.70 -0.49 -18.36
C SER A 111 -1.60 -0.42 -17.30
N ASP A 112 -1.68 0.59 -16.41
CA ASP A 112 -0.75 0.78 -15.31
C ASP A 112 -1.44 1.47 -14.13
N ALA A 113 -0.93 1.25 -12.92
CA ALA A 113 -1.39 1.93 -11.73
C ALA A 113 -0.28 2.01 -10.69
N ARG A 114 -0.35 3.04 -9.85
CA ARG A 114 0.62 3.25 -8.78
C ARG A 114 -0.04 3.98 -7.62
N LEU A 115 0.52 3.86 -6.41
CA LEU A 115 0.20 4.78 -5.32
C LEU A 115 0.38 6.24 -5.78
N CYS A 116 -0.54 7.11 -5.36
CA CYS A 116 -0.46 8.52 -5.73
C CYS A 116 0.83 9.17 -5.21
N ASP A 117 1.24 10.27 -5.85
CA ASP A 117 2.52 10.93 -5.53
C ASP A 117 2.61 11.35 -4.05
N ASP A 118 1.52 11.84 -3.45
CA ASP A 118 1.48 12.19 -2.03
C ASP A 118 1.79 11.00 -1.13
N ARG A 119 1.20 9.83 -1.42
CA ARG A 119 1.42 8.61 -0.65
C ARG A 119 2.84 8.08 -0.83
N ARG A 120 3.37 8.13 -2.05
CA ARG A 120 4.77 7.76 -2.34
C ARG A 120 5.75 8.68 -1.63
N ASN A 121 5.48 9.98 -1.62
CA ASN A 121 6.32 10.97 -0.93
C ASN A 121 6.31 10.75 0.58
N ALA A 122 5.13 10.49 1.17
CA ALA A 122 5.01 10.14 2.58
C ALA A 122 5.82 8.89 2.95
N ILE A 123 5.74 7.81 2.15
CA ILE A 123 6.54 6.60 2.37
C ILE A 123 8.05 6.90 2.30
N ASN A 124 8.48 7.69 1.31
CA ASN A 124 9.89 8.07 1.18
C ASN A 124 10.38 8.92 2.35
N GLU A 125 9.54 9.82 2.86
CA GLU A 125 9.85 10.65 4.02
C GLU A 125 9.95 9.79 5.30
N ASP A 126 8.98 8.93 5.53
CA ASP A 126 8.96 7.97 6.63
C ASP A 126 10.21 7.07 6.62
N ARG A 127 10.63 6.59 5.44
CA ARG A 127 11.87 5.83 5.27
C ARG A 127 13.09 6.65 5.68
N ARG A 128 13.23 7.87 5.17
CA ARG A 128 14.35 8.77 5.52
C ARG A 128 14.41 9.07 7.02
N ARG A 129 13.24 9.29 7.64
CA ARG A 129 13.13 9.51 9.09
C ARG A 129 13.62 8.28 9.86
N PHE A 130 13.18 7.08 9.47
CA PHE A 130 13.63 5.84 10.09
C PHE A 130 15.14 5.62 9.95
N ASP A 131 15.69 5.83 8.76
CA ASP A 131 17.14 5.71 8.52
C ASP A 131 17.93 6.69 9.39
N GLY A 132 17.44 7.93 9.53
CA GLY A 132 18.01 8.91 10.46
C GLY A 132 17.99 8.42 11.92
N ILE A 133 16.86 7.85 12.38
CA ILE A 133 16.75 7.31 13.74
C ILE A 133 17.71 6.15 13.96
N ARG A 134 17.78 5.22 13.00
CA ARG A 134 18.65 4.03 13.04
C ARG A 134 20.12 4.43 13.10
N ASN A 135 20.50 5.49 12.40
CA ASN A 135 21.84 6.06 12.41
C ASN A 135 22.09 7.03 13.58
N GLY A 136 21.10 7.26 14.45
CA GLY A 136 21.21 8.13 15.64
C GLY A 136 21.11 9.63 15.37
N THR A 137 20.79 10.06 14.14
CA THR A 137 20.71 11.47 13.74
C THR A 137 19.28 12.03 13.68
N GLY A 138 18.26 11.17 13.60
CA GLY A 138 16.85 11.58 13.52
C GLY A 138 16.22 11.77 14.90
N SER A 139 15.33 12.75 15.06
CA SER A 139 14.56 12.99 16.29
C SER A 139 13.63 11.83 16.63
N VAL A 140 13.36 11.62 17.91
CA VAL A 140 12.47 10.54 18.39
C VAL A 140 11.33 11.15 19.19
N ASP A 141 10.13 11.10 18.63
CA ASP A 141 8.93 11.57 19.31
C ASP A 141 8.19 10.43 20.05
N GLU A 142 7.28 10.80 20.96
CA GLU A 142 6.51 9.85 21.76
C GLU A 142 5.61 8.94 20.91
N SER A 143 5.11 9.42 19.78
CA SER A 143 4.25 8.64 18.88
C SER A 143 4.97 7.46 18.24
N MET A 144 6.31 7.50 18.20
CA MET A 144 7.15 6.42 17.71
C MET A 144 7.35 5.29 18.73
N ILE A 145 7.13 5.55 20.02
CA ILE A 145 7.36 4.55 21.07
C ILE A 145 6.23 3.52 21.04
N PRO A 146 6.51 2.24 20.73
CA PRO A 146 5.45 1.24 20.65
C PRO A 146 4.91 0.91 22.04
N THR A 147 3.58 0.84 22.14
CA THR A 147 2.88 0.35 23.33
C THR A 147 2.74 -1.17 23.30
N ARG A 148 2.38 -1.79 24.43
CA ARG A 148 2.04 -3.22 24.48
C ARG A 148 0.94 -3.60 23.49
N ARG A 149 -0.02 -2.69 23.25
CA ARG A 149 -1.08 -2.88 22.26
C ARG A 149 -0.50 -2.95 20.85
N ASP A 150 0.43 -2.06 20.52
CA ASP A 150 1.10 -2.04 19.22
C ASP A 150 1.85 -3.34 18.96
N PHE A 151 2.68 -3.79 19.91
CA PHE A 151 3.37 -5.09 19.82
C PHE A 151 2.40 -6.24 19.58
N ALA A 152 1.33 -6.34 20.38
CA ALA A 152 0.35 -7.41 20.25
C ALA A 152 -0.33 -7.41 18.87
N ARG A 153 -0.58 -6.23 18.29
CA ARG A 153 -1.18 -6.11 16.96
C ARG A 153 -0.25 -6.56 15.86
N VAL A 154 0.98 -6.05 15.86
CA VAL A 154 2.00 -6.45 14.88
C VAL A 154 2.23 -7.96 14.97
N TYR A 155 2.44 -8.49 16.18
CA TYR A 155 2.64 -9.93 16.39
C TYR A 155 1.47 -10.76 15.83
N ARG A 156 0.22 -10.42 16.16
CA ARG A 156 -0.96 -11.16 15.69
C ARG A 156 -1.11 -11.12 14.18
N ALA A 157 -0.89 -9.95 13.57
CA ALA A 157 -0.99 -9.78 12.13
C ALA A 157 0.07 -10.64 11.41
N LEU A 158 1.34 -10.52 11.82
CA LEU A 158 2.44 -11.29 11.24
C LEU A 158 2.27 -12.79 11.45
N ASN A 159 1.94 -13.22 12.67
CA ASN A 159 1.79 -14.64 12.97
C ASN A 159 0.64 -15.28 12.18
N ARG A 160 -0.45 -14.54 11.90
CA ARG A 160 -1.54 -15.02 11.05
C ARG A 160 -1.04 -15.32 9.63
N GLU A 161 -0.28 -14.40 9.03
CA GLU A 161 0.24 -14.58 7.67
C GLU A 161 1.29 -15.70 7.60
N LEU A 162 2.16 -15.79 8.61
CA LEU A 162 3.17 -16.87 8.71
C LEU A 162 2.53 -18.25 8.83
N CYS A 163 1.45 -18.39 9.62
CA CYS A 163 0.68 -19.63 9.68
C CYS A 163 0.02 -19.98 8.34
N GLY A 164 -0.26 -18.99 7.49
CA GLY A 164 -0.73 -19.16 6.12
C GLY A 164 0.38 -19.52 5.12
N GLY A 165 1.64 -19.58 5.55
CA GLY A 165 2.79 -19.82 4.67
C GLY A 165 3.30 -18.57 3.95
N HIS A 166 2.82 -17.37 4.32
CA HIS A 166 3.27 -16.11 3.77
C HIS A 166 4.33 -15.49 4.68
N ASP A 167 5.59 -15.60 4.29
CA ASP A 167 6.75 -15.10 5.06
C ASP A 167 7.34 -13.81 4.51
N THR A 168 6.87 -13.36 3.35
CA THR A 168 7.43 -12.22 2.62
C THR A 168 6.34 -11.19 2.32
N PHE A 169 6.55 -9.93 2.69
CA PHE A 169 5.61 -8.84 2.42
C PHE A 169 6.30 -7.47 2.43
N THR A 170 5.68 -6.50 1.77
CA THR A 170 6.14 -5.11 1.79
C THR A 170 5.73 -4.40 3.09
N ALA A 171 6.36 -3.27 3.41
CA ALA A 171 5.92 -2.37 4.49
C ALA A 171 4.46 -1.97 4.33
N SER A 172 4.03 -1.61 3.12
CA SER A 172 2.66 -1.23 2.80
C SER A 172 1.67 -2.35 3.11
N THR A 173 2.00 -3.58 2.67
CA THR A 173 1.18 -4.77 2.95
C THR A 173 1.10 -5.06 4.45
N ALA A 174 2.23 -5.03 5.16
CA ALA A 174 2.25 -5.24 6.60
C ALA A 174 1.38 -4.20 7.34
N LEU A 175 1.56 -2.92 7.03
CA LEU A 175 0.79 -1.83 7.64
C LEU A 175 -0.71 -1.96 7.35
N TRP A 176 -1.10 -2.34 6.13
CA TRP A 176 -2.48 -2.63 5.81
C TRP A 176 -3.03 -3.79 6.66
N LEU A 177 -2.31 -4.91 6.74
CA LEU A 177 -2.69 -6.09 7.54
C LEU A 177 -2.85 -5.78 9.03
N ILE A 178 -2.01 -4.89 9.57
CA ILE A 178 -2.01 -4.47 10.98
C ILE A 178 -3.18 -3.51 11.28
N ASN A 179 -3.52 -2.66 10.32
CA ASN A 179 -4.46 -1.55 10.52
C ASN A 179 -5.89 -1.83 10.04
N ARG A 180 -6.12 -2.83 9.18
CA ARG A 180 -7.44 -3.16 8.62
C ARG A 180 -8.56 -3.31 9.66
N ASP A 181 -8.24 -3.84 10.85
CA ASP A 181 -9.23 -4.09 11.91
C ASP A 181 -9.42 -2.87 12.86
N MET A 182 -8.54 -1.88 12.83
CA MET A 182 -8.60 -0.67 13.70
C MET A 182 -8.05 0.57 12.98
N PRO A 183 -8.87 1.21 12.12
CA PRO A 183 -8.43 2.37 11.34
C PRO A 183 -8.26 3.65 12.17
N ASN A 184 -8.96 3.77 13.30
CA ASN A 184 -8.95 4.98 14.15
C ASN A 184 -7.75 5.08 15.11
N ASP A 185 -6.91 4.04 15.16
CA ASP A 185 -5.71 4.00 16.00
C ASP A 185 -4.60 3.29 15.21
N PRO A 186 -4.08 3.89 14.12
CA PRO A 186 -3.18 3.18 13.21
C PRO A 186 -1.77 3.03 13.80
N VAL A 187 -1.16 1.86 13.58
CA VAL A 187 0.28 1.71 13.70
C VAL A 187 0.90 2.35 12.47
N GLY A 188 1.63 3.45 12.67
CA GLY A 188 2.38 4.13 11.61
C GLY A 188 3.67 3.39 11.21
N TYR A 189 4.26 3.78 10.08
CA TYR A 189 5.46 3.15 9.53
C TYR A 189 6.64 3.12 10.53
N LEU A 190 6.97 4.26 11.15
CA LEU A 190 8.10 4.35 12.07
C LEU A 190 7.93 3.40 13.26
N LYS A 191 6.75 3.41 13.88
CA LYS A 191 6.42 2.52 14.99
C LYS A 191 6.49 1.05 14.58
N PHE A 192 5.96 0.71 13.39
CA PHE A 192 6.05 -0.65 12.85
C PHE A 192 7.51 -1.10 12.67
N ARG A 193 8.38 -0.26 12.09
CA ARG A 193 9.80 -0.59 11.90
C ARG A 193 10.53 -0.79 13.23
N VAL A 194 10.29 0.08 14.22
CA VAL A 194 10.82 -0.10 15.57
C VAL A 194 10.35 -1.41 16.19
N VAL A 195 9.07 -1.77 16.03
CA VAL A 195 8.55 -3.06 16.53
C VAL A 195 9.25 -4.24 15.86
N LEU A 196 9.50 -4.19 14.54
CA LEU A 196 10.23 -5.25 13.84
C LEU A 196 11.65 -5.42 14.38
N ASP A 197 12.40 -4.32 14.54
CA ASP A 197 13.76 -4.37 15.08
C ASP A 197 13.78 -4.92 16.52
N ILE A 198 12.79 -4.56 17.35
CA ILE A 198 12.65 -5.10 18.71
C ILE A 198 12.31 -6.59 18.67
N PHE A 199 11.43 -7.03 17.77
CA PHE A 199 11.11 -8.45 17.65
C PHE A 199 12.29 -9.30 17.21
N ASP A 200 13.15 -8.76 16.34
CA ASP A 200 14.42 -9.38 15.95
C ASP A 200 15.41 -9.41 17.12
N GLU A 201 15.62 -8.29 17.81
CA GLU A 201 16.48 -8.19 19.00
C GLU A 201 16.07 -9.20 20.08
N MET A 202 14.76 -9.33 20.31
CA MET A 202 14.20 -10.18 21.36
C MET A 202 14.04 -11.65 20.94
N GLY A 203 14.42 -12.01 19.70
CA GLY A 203 14.33 -13.37 19.18
C GLY A 203 12.91 -13.91 19.10
N ILE A 204 11.94 -13.04 18.78
CA ILE A 204 10.53 -13.41 18.54
C ILE A 204 10.34 -13.73 17.07
N PHE A 205 10.83 -12.84 16.21
CA PHE A 205 10.93 -13.06 14.77
C PHE A 205 12.39 -12.91 14.36
N ARG A 206 12.76 -13.49 13.23
CA ARG A 206 13.93 -13.09 12.46
C ARG A 206 13.44 -12.24 11.31
N VAL A 207 14.03 -11.06 11.12
CA VAL A 207 13.64 -10.13 10.05
C VAL A 207 14.82 -9.93 9.10
N ASP A 208 14.62 -10.26 7.83
CA ASP A 208 15.54 -9.97 6.75
C ASP A 208 14.88 -8.96 5.79
N GLU A 209 15.67 -8.05 5.22
CA GLU A 209 15.19 -7.01 4.30
C GLU A 209 15.96 -7.10 2.97
N PRO A 210 15.58 -8.05 2.07
CA PRO A 210 16.32 -8.29 0.83
C PRO A 210 16.34 -7.08 -0.10
N THR A 211 15.26 -6.31 -0.08
CA THR A 211 15.13 -5.03 -0.78
C THR A 211 14.43 -4.05 0.14
N ALA A 212 14.67 -2.75 -0.07
CA ALA A 212 14.11 -1.71 0.79
C ALA A 212 12.58 -1.83 0.92
N ASP A 213 12.08 -1.87 2.16
CA ASP A 213 10.68 -2.06 2.54
C ASP A 213 10.06 -3.41 2.11
N CYS A 214 10.87 -4.40 1.75
CA CYS A 214 10.43 -5.78 1.55
C CYS A 214 11.03 -6.65 2.66
N PHE A 215 10.18 -7.22 3.50
CA PHE A 215 10.61 -7.99 4.66
C PHE A 215 10.34 -9.48 4.44
N ARG A 216 11.35 -10.30 4.70
CA ARG A 216 11.19 -11.72 4.95
C ARG A 216 11.23 -11.95 6.46
N ILE A 217 10.15 -12.48 7.01
CA ILE A 217 9.98 -12.65 8.45
C ILE A 217 9.81 -14.13 8.78
N CYS A 218 10.56 -14.63 9.75
CA CYS A 218 10.44 -16.01 10.23
C CYS A 218 10.16 -16.04 11.73
N ALA A 219 9.21 -16.86 12.19
CA ALA A 219 9.00 -17.07 13.62
C ALA A 219 10.20 -17.80 14.23
N VAL A 220 10.69 -17.29 15.36
CA VAL A 220 11.73 -17.97 16.15
C VAL A 220 11.04 -18.75 17.27
N PRO A 221 11.25 -20.08 17.38
CA PRO A 221 10.64 -20.88 18.43
C PRO A 221 11.10 -20.40 19.82
N SER A 222 10.18 -19.83 20.60
CA SER A 222 10.46 -19.40 21.97
C SER A 222 9.96 -20.44 22.98
N ARG A 223 10.74 -20.68 24.05
CA ARG A 223 10.40 -21.63 25.13
C ARG A 223 9.61 -21.00 26.28
N GLY A 224 9.18 -19.74 26.18
CA GLY A 224 8.49 -19.03 27.26
C GLY A 224 8.01 -17.62 26.87
N LYS A 225 7.47 -16.88 27.85
CA LYS A 225 7.06 -15.48 27.67
C LYS A 225 8.29 -14.58 27.50
N THR A 226 8.37 -13.85 26.40
CA THR A 226 9.45 -12.88 26.13
C THR A 226 9.16 -11.54 26.80
N ASP A 227 10.12 -11.01 27.56
CA ASP A 227 10.01 -9.68 28.18
C ASP A 227 10.49 -8.57 27.24
N LEU A 228 9.55 -7.92 26.56
CA LEU A 228 9.84 -6.84 25.60
C LEU A 228 10.45 -5.59 26.25
N GLU A 229 10.25 -5.37 27.56
CA GLU A 229 10.85 -4.24 28.31
C GLU A 229 12.37 -4.40 28.52
N GLY A 230 12.88 -5.60 28.21
CA GLY A 230 14.31 -5.92 28.16
C GLY A 230 15.05 -5.37 26.95
N SER A 231 14.35 -4.93 25.89
CA SER A 231 14.96 -4.44 24.66
C SER A 231 15.85 -3.21 24.90
N ARG A 232 17.10 -3.27 24.43
CA ARG A 232 18.05 -2.16 24.46
C ARG A 232 17.58 -1.04 23.52
N LEU A 233 17.01 -1.40 22.38
CA LEU A 233 16.46 -0.42 21.43
C LEU A 233 15.29 0.36 22.07
N LEU A 234 14.34 -0.32 22.70
CA LEU A 234 13.19 0.33 23.34
C LEU A 234 13.62 1.29 24.45
N ARG A 235 14.58 0.88 25.30
CA ARG A 235 15.12 1.74 26.37
C ARG A 235 15.81 2.98 25.81
N ARG A 236 16.67 2.80 24.80
CA ARG A 236 17.36 3.91 24.13
C ARG A 236 16.39 4.92 23.50
N LEU A 237 15.33 4.44 22.84
CA LEU A 237 14.32 5.32 22.23
C LEU A 237 13.55 6.11 23.29
N ARG A 238 13.18 5.48 24.42
CA ARG A 238 12.52 6.18 25.54
C ARG A 238 13.44 7.25 26.16
N GLU A 239 14.71 6.94 26.36
CA GLU A 239 15.70 7.89 26.90
C GLU A 239 15.82 9.12 25.99
N ARG A 240 15.96 8.92 24.67
CA ARG A 240 16.05 10.00 23.69
C ARG A 240 14.80 10.87 23.64
N CYS A 241 13.62 10.26 23.68
CA CYS A 241 12.35 10.99 23.75
C CYS A 241 12.24 11.84 25.04
N THR A 242 12.66 11.31 26.19
CA THR A 242 12.64 12.08 27.47
C THR A 242 13.73 13.16 27.56
N GLY A 243 14.85 13.01 26.84
CA GLY A 243 15.94 13.98 26.79
C GLY A 243 15.59 15.22 25.96
N GLU A 244 14.86 15.06 24.86
CA GLU A 244 14.40 16.17 24.03
C GLU A 244 13.36 17.05 24.77
N ASN A 245 12.51 16.45 25.62
CA ASN A 245 11.51 17.18 26.43
C ASN A 245 12.08 18.02 27.60
N LYS A 246 13.40 17.97 27.87
CA LYS A 246 14.05 18.74 28.96
C LYS A 246 14.75 20.03 28.50
N THR A 247 14.67 20.37 27.22
CA THR A 247 15.41 21.51 26.64
C THR A 247 14.50 22.69 26.26
N ILE A 248 13.38 22.87 26.96
CA ILE A 248 12.49 24.04 26.84
C ILE A 248 12.45 24.77 28.18
#